data_AF-A0A0N4UD73-F1
#
_entry.id   AF-A0A0N4UD73-F1
#
_cell.length_a   1.000
_cell.length_b   1.000
_cell.length_c   1.000
_cell.angle_alpha   90.00
_cell.angle_beta   90.00
_cell.angle_gamma   90.00
#
_symmetry.space_group_name_H-M   'P 1'
#
loop_
_entity.id
_entity.type
_entity.pdbx_description
1 polymer ?
#
loop_
_entity_poly.entity_id
_entity_poly.type
_entity_poly.pdbx_seq_one_letter_code
_entity_poly.pdbx_strand_id
1 'polypeptide(L)'
;YFQIHTFNAQSVFITFLPFHESNIFGRLLSFLDLKGIEYDWVKPFAKQALPISFEKLVAKCFSANHSILSLLNQHIMQVCQLFDNITISRKLPHLFTLFSSLCIHAVSDSSNVNDGVISKILPMFAFGFKSTLIPFHLSCLMVTCQLCVTVTLAPNIVKTLFKLILLKITTGIVEESIATAVVLCQRQKLDCFPHKLVFT
;
A
#
# COMPACT_ATOMS: atom_id res chain seq x y z
N TYR A 1 32.48 8.50 9.17
CA TYR A 1 31.31 7.66 9.51
C TYR A 1 30.07 8.51 9.27
N PHE A 2 29.33 8.28 8.17
CA PHE A 2 28.18 9.14 7.84
C PHE A 2 27.14 9.06 8.97
N GLN A 3 26.76 10.19 9.56
CA GLN A 3 25.69 10.29 10.56
C GLN A 3 24.33 10.10 9.88
N ILE A 4 24.12 8.96 9.20
CA ILE A 4 22.90 8.67 8.44
C ILE A 4 21.66 8.76 9.34
N HIS A 5 21.81 8.44 10.63
CA HIS A 5 20.77 8.52 11.64
C HIS A 5 20.31 9.96 11.97
N THR A 6 21.09 10.99 11.65
CA THR A 6 20.68 12.40 11.82
C THR A 6 20.21 13.04 10.51
N PHE A 7 20.81 12.68 9.37
CA PHE A 7 20.48 13.31 8.08
C PHE A 7 19.40 12.56 7.27
N ASN A 8 19.25 11.25 7.48
CA ASN A 8 18.34 10.39 6.69
C ASN A 8 17.47 9.49 7.58
N ALA A 9 17.19 9.92 8.83
CA ALA A 9 16.42 9.14 9.81
C ALA A 9 15.09 8.62 9.24
N GLN A 10 14.36 9.48 8.53
CA GLN A 10 13.10 9.13 7.87
C GLN A 10 13.26 8.05 6.80
N SER A 11 14.29 8.14 5.96
CA SER A 11 14.56 7.14 4.91
C SER A 11 14.93 5.78 5.53
N VAL A 12 15.71 5.78 6.61
CA VAL A 12 16.03 4.54 7.35
C VAL A 12 14.78 3.98 8.00
N PHE A 13 13.97 4.82 8.65
CA PHE A 13 12.70 4.41 9.27
C PHE A 13 11.78 3.72 8.27
N ILE A 14 11.52 4.35 7.11
CA ILE A 14 10.58 3.78 6.13
C ILE A 14 11.12 2.53 5.44
N THR A 15 12.43 2.46 5.20
CA THR A 15 13.08 1.29 4.59
C THR A 15 12.96 0.04 5.47
N PHE A 16 13.08 0.21 6.78
CA PHE A 16 12.99 -0.89 7.75
C PHE A 16 11.58 -1.08 8.33
N LEU A 17 10.62 -0.23 7.97
CA LEU A 17 9.24 -0.31 8.45
C LEU A 17 8.58 -1.69 8.22
N PRO A 18 8.86 -2.45 7.12
CA PRO A 18 8.35 -3.81 6.97
C PRO A 18 8.72 -4.79 8.09
N PHE A 19 9.70 -4.44 8.93
CA PHE A 19 10.15 -5.25 10.06
C PHE A 19 9.69 -4.68 11.41
N HIS A 20 8.62 -3.87 11.43
CA HIS A 20 8.16 -3.11 12.62
C HIS A 20 7.92 -3.96 13.87
N GLU A 21 7.54 -5.23 13.72
CA GLU A 21 7.30 -6.16 14.84
C GLU A 21 8.58 -6.82 15.38
N SER A 22 9.72 -6.60 14.72
CA SER A 22 10.98 -7.21 15.13
C SER A 22 11.69 -6.40 16.22
N ASN A 23 12.39 -7.10 17.10
CA ASN A 23 13.29 -6.47 18.08
C ASN A 23 14.42 -5.66 17.41
N ILE A 24 14.83 -6.05 16.19
CA ILE A 24 15.86 -5.33 15.43
C ILE A 24 15.34 -3.95 15.03
N PHE A 25 14.09 -3.85 14.60
CA PHE A 25 13.46 -2.56 14.30
C PHE A 25 13.34 -1.69 15.54
N GLY A 26 12.90 -2.25 16.68
CA GLY A 26 12.83 -1.52 17.95
C GLY A 26 14.19 -0.93 18.37
N ARG A 27 15.28 -1.70 18.23
CA ARG A 27 16.64 -1.22 18.48
C ARG A 27 17.07 -0.16 17.48
N LEU A 28 16.82 -0.37 16.18
CA LEU A 28 17.11 0.62 15.14
C LEU A 28 16.44 1.95 15.45
N LEU A 29 15.15 1.91 15.80
CA LEU A 29 14.32 3.04 16.14
C LEU A 29 14.91 3.88 17.29
N SER A 30 15.55 3.24 18.28
CA SER A 30 16.20 3.95 19.40
C SER A 30 17.39 4.82 18.99
N PHE A 31 17.98 4.58 17.80
CA PHE A 31 19.10 5.37 17.27
C PHE A 31 18.67 6.43 16.25
N LEU A 32 17.41 6.43 15.80
CA LEU A 32 16.92 7.36 14.78
C LEU A 32 16.49 8.68 15.42
N ASP A 33 17.07 9.79 14.95
CA ASP A 33 16.61 11.14 15.28
C ASP A 33 15.45 11.55 14.36
N LEU A 34 14.26 10.98 14.63
CA LEU A 34 13.04 11.28 13.87
C LEU A 34 12.43 12.60 14.33
N LYS A 35 12.47 13.61 13.44
CA LYS A 35 11.99 14.97 13.69
C LYS A 35 10.59 15.17 13.11
N GLY A 36 9.72 15.83 13.86
CA GLY A 36 8.35 16.15 13.44
C GLY A 36 7.28 15.49 14.30
N ILE A 37 6.13 16.17 14.43
CA ILE A 37 4.98 15.72 15.24
C ILE A 37 4.41 14.39 14.76
N GLU A 38 4.61 14.06 13.48
CA GLU A 38 4.19 12.82 12.86
C GLU A 38 4.91 11.59 13.40
N TYR A 39 6.05 11.77 14.08
CA TYR A 39 6.85 10.71 14.71
C TYR A 39 6.72 10.68 16.23
N ASP A 40 5.95 11.59 16.86
CA ASP A 40 5.81 11.60 18.33
C ASP A 40 5.31 10.27 18.90
N TRP A 41 4.44 9.59 18.15
CA TRP A 41 3.90 8.28 18.52
C TRP A 41 4.95 7.16 18.56
N VAL A 42 6.10 7.31 17.89
CA VAL A 42 7.18 6.31 17.92
C VAL A 42 8.10 6.48 19.13
N LYS A 43 8.12 7.66 19.76
CA LYS A 43 9.06 8.00 20.86
C LYS A 43 9.02 7.02 22.04
N PRO A 44 7.84 6.54 22.52
CA PRO A 44 7.79 5.54 23.59
C PRO A 44 8.48 4.23 23.20
N PHE A 45 8.31 3.78 21.96
CA PHE A 45 8.93 2.56 21.43
C PHE A 45 10.44 2.74 21.25
N ALA A 46 10.87 3.89 20.71
CA ALA A 46 12.27 4.25 20.57
C ALA A 46 13.00 4.25 21.93
N LYS A 47 12.41 4.87 22.94
CA LYS A 47 13.00 4.98 24.29
C LYS A 47 13.22 3.62 24.96
N GLN A 48 12.34 2.65 24.70
CA GLN A 48 12.39 1.31 25.29
C GLN A 48 12.97 0.25 24.34
N ALA A 49 13.39 0.66 23.14
CA ALA A 49 13.81 -0.23 22.05
C ALA A 49 12.80 -1.35 21.73
N LEU A 50 11.50 -1.04 21.82
CA LEU A 50 10.41 -2.00 21.63
C LEU A 50 9.95 -2.07 20.16
N PRO A 51 9.49 -3.24 19.71
CA PRO A 51 8.79 -3.36 18.43
C PRO A 51 7.46 -2.58 18.45
N ILE A 52 6.96 -2.25 17.28
CA ILE A 52 5.65 -1.62 17.07
C ILE A 52 4.68 -2.70 16.59
N SER A 53 3.56 -2.91 17.29
CA SER A 53 2.53 -3.86 16.86
C SER A 53 1.88 -3.44 15.55
N PHE A 54 1.40 -4.41 14.78
CA PHE A 54 0.69 -4.14 13.53
C PHE A 54 -0.51 -3.21 13.70
N GLU A 55 -1.33 -3.40 14.73
CA GLU A 55 -2.52 -2.58 15.01
C GLU A 55 -2.14 -1.12 15.28
N LYS A 56 -1.04 -0.89 15.99
CA LYS A 56 -0.54 0.46 16.26
C LYS A 56 -0.10 1.15 14.97
N LEU A 57 0.56 0.42 14.09
CA LEU A 57 0.99 0.94 12.79
C LEU A 57 -0.21 1.26 11.89
N VAL A 58 -1.19 0.36 11.79
CA VAL A 58 -2.45 0.58 11.06
C VAL A 58 -3.13 1.86 11.55
N ALA A 59 -3.35 1.97 12.86
CA ALA A 59 -4.02 3.12 13.46
C ALA A 59 -3.30 4.44 13.11
N LYS A 60 -1.98 4.43 13.00
CA LYS A 60 -1.23 5.62 12.59
C LYS A 60 -1.31 5.89 11.08
N CYS A 61 -1.16 4.87 10.24
CA CYS A 61 -1.27 5.00 8.77
C CYS A 61 -2.60 5.60 8.33
N PHE A 62 -3.69 5.23 9.01
CA PHE A 62 -5.05 5.69 8.70
C PHE A 62 -5.57 6.76 9.68
N SER A 63 -4.70 7.34 10.49
CA SER A 63 -5.02 8.55 11.26
C SER A 63 -5.25 9.75 10.35
N ALA A 64 -5.91 10.80 10.86
CA ALA A 64 -6.40 11.94 10.07
C ALA A 64 -5.36 12.60 9.13
N ASN A 65 -4.07 12.59 9.46
CA ASN A 65 -3.03 13.21 8.63
C ASN A 65 -2.46 12.28 7.55
N HIS A 66 -2.68 10.97 7.66
CA HIS A 66 -2.16 9.93 6.76
C HIS A 66 -0.66 10.07 6.44
N SER A 67 0.14 10.63 7.34
CA SER A 67 1.53 11.00 7.06
C SER A 67 2.39 9.77 6.79
N ILE A 68 2.21 8.71 7.60
CA ILE A 68 2.96 7.46 7.47
C ILE A 68 2.56 6.71 6.19
N LEU A 69 1.26 6.69 5.86
CA LEU A 69 0.79 6.07 4.61
C LEU A 69 1.34 6.82 3.39
N SER A 70 1.34 8.16 3.43
CA SER A 70 1.89 8.99 2.35
C SER A 70 3.40 8.77 2.20
N LEU A 71 4.13 8.64 3.31
CA LEU A 71 5.56 8.33 3.31
C LEU A 71 5.84 6.94 2.71
N LEU A 72 5.05 5.93 3.07
CA LEU A 72 5.16 4.58 2.50
C LEU A 72 4.92 4.60 0.98
N ASN A 73 3.88 5.31 0.55
CA ASN A 73 3.55 5.47 -0.87
C ASN A 73 4.68 6.15 -1.65
N GLN A 74 5.26 7.22 -1.10
CA GLN A 74 6.42 7.89 -1.68
C GLN A 74 7.64 6.98 -1.74
N HIS A 75 7.89 6.19 -0.69
CA HIS A 75 8.99 5.24 -0.67
C HIS A 75 8.84 4.15 -1.73
N ILE A 76 7.63 3.60 -1.91
CA ILE A 76 7.35 2.63 -2.98
C ILE A 76 7.62 3.25 -4.35
N MET A 77 7.15 4.47 -4.60
CA MET A 77 7.39 5.17 -5.87
C MET A 77 8.89 5.39 -6.12
N GLN A 78 9.65 5.82 -5.10
CA GLN A 78 11.09 6.01 -5.18
C GLN A 78 11.83 4.70 -5.46
N VAL A 79 11.48 3.62 -4.76
CA VAL A 79 12.07 2.29 -5.00
C VAL A 79 11.83 1.84 -6.44
N CYS A 80 10.62 2.02 -6.97
CA CYS A 80 10.29 1.69 -8.38
C CYS A 80 11.05 2.54 -9.40
N GLN A 81 11.52 3.74 -9.03
CA GLN A 81 12.29 4.62 -9.91
C GLN A 81 13.80 4.33 -9.85
N LEU A 82 14.31 3.90 -8.69
CA LEU A 82 15.74 3.75 -8.44
C LEU A 82 16.29 2.36 -8.76
N PHE A 83 15.45 1.33 -8.73
CA PHE A 83 15.86 -0.06 -8.89
C PHE A 83 15.08 -0.75 -10.01
N ASP A 84 15.69 -1.73 -10.63
CA ASP A 84 15.01 -2.57 -11.62
C ASP A 84 14.01 -3.54 -10.96
N ASN A 85 13.00 -3.97 -11.72
CA ASN A 85 11.93 -4.83 -11.22
C ASN A 85 12.42 -6.15 -10.63
N ILE A 86 13.53 -6.72 -11.15
CA ILE A 86 14.08 -7.99 -10.69
C ILE A 86 14.69 -7.81 -9.31
N THR A 87 15.48 -6.75 -9.11
CA THR A 87 16.07 -6.39 -7.83
C THR A 87 14.99 -6.14 -6.78
N ILE A 88 13.96 -5.35 -7.11
CA ILE A 88 12.88 -5.03 -6.18
C ILE A 88 12.11 -6.30 -5.79
N SER A 89 11.71 -7.12 -6.77
CA SER A 89 10.93 -8.34 -6.52
C SER A 89 11.70 -9.34 -5.65
N ARG A 90 13.03 -9.44 -5.84
CA ARG A 90 13.87 -10.38 -5.09
C ARG A 90 14.25 -9.89 -3.70
N LYS A 91 14.52 -8.60 -3.52
CA LYS A 91 15.10 -8.05 -2.28
C LYS A 91 14.10 -7.35 -1.37
N LEU A 92 12.98 -6.88 -1.90
CA LEU A 92 12.02 -6.06 -1.16
C LEU A 92 10.59 -6.64 -1.15
N PRO A 93 10.36 -7.97 -1.11
CA PRO A 93 8.99 -8.51 -1.11
C PRO A 93 8.20 -8.02 0.11
N HIS A 94 8.86 -7.89 1.27
CA HIS A 94 8.24 -7.44 2.52
C HIS A 94 7.65 -6.03 2.44
N LEU A 95 8.16 -5.16 1.55
CA LEU A 95 7.60 -3.83 1.35
C LEU A 95 6.17 -3.92 0.80
N PHE A 96 5.95 -4.79 -0.18
CA PHE A 96 4.64 -4.99 -0.80
C PHE A 96 3.71 -5.80 0.10
N THR A 97 4.24 -6.76 0.86
CA THR A 97 3.50 -7.44 1.93
C THR A 97 2.98 -6.43 2.95
N LEU A 98 3.84 -5.56 3.50
CA LEU A 98 3.43 -4.53 4.46
C LEU A 98 2.35 -3.63 3.87
N PHE A 99 2.58 -3.09 2.67
CA PHE A 99 1.62 -2.23 1.98
C PHE A 99 0.26 -2.92 1.83
N SER A 100 0.24 -4.15 1.32
CA SER A 100 -1.02 -4.88 1.16
C SER A 100 -1.70 -5.18 2.49
N SER A 101 -0.96 -5.59 3.52
CA SER A 101 -1.53 -5.92 4.83
C SER A 101 -2.17 -4.69 5.47
N LEU A 102 -1.49 -3.54 5.43
CA LEU A 102 -2.04 -2.28 5.96
C LEU A 102 -3.33 -1.89 5.24
N CYS A 103 -3.32 -1.92 3.90
CA CYS A 103 -4.48 -1.56 3.11
C CYS A 103 -5.63 -2.55 3.28
N ILE A 104 -5.37 -3.86 3.25
CA ILE A 104 -6.37 -4.90 3.51
C ILE A 104 -7.00 -4.69 4.87
N HIS A 105 -6.20 -4.50 5.93
CA HIS A 105 -6.74 -4.29 7.26
C HIS A 105 -7.66 -3.07 7.32
N ALA A 106 -7.28 -1.97 6.67
CA ALA A 106 -8.12 -0.76 6.60
C ALA A 106 -9.42 -0.96 5.81
N VAL A 107 -9.46 -1.89 4.85
CA VAL A 107 -10.64 -2.13 4.01
C VAL A 107 -11.37 -3.44 4.33
N SER A 108 -10.97 -4.18 5.36
CA SER A 108 -11.58 -5.48 5.71
C SER A 108 -12.88 -5.33 6.49
N ASP A 109 -13.03 -4.23 7.23
CA ASP A 109 -14.24 -3.91 7.99
C ASP A 109 -14.91 -2.68 7.37
N SER A 110 -16.19 -2.81 7.01
CA SER A 110 -16.94 -1.74 6.36
C SER A 110 -17.07 -0.50 7.24
N SER A 111 -17.02 -0.64 8.57
CA SER A 111 -17.04 0.48 9.52
C SER A 111 -15.77 1.35 9.47
N ASN A 112 -14.65 0.81 8.99
CA ASN A 112 -13.39 1.53 8.83
C ASN A 112 -13.28 2.24 7.46
N VAL A 113 -14.12 1.89 6.49
CA VAL A 113 -14.04 2.40 5.12
C VAL A 113 -14.90 3.66 4.97
N ASN A 114 -14.23 4.80 4.90
CA ASN A 114 -14.84 6.09 4.58
C ASN A 114 -14.18 6.73 3.35
N ASP A 115 -14.75 7.83 2.85
CA ASP A 115 -14.23 8.56 1.69
C ASP A 115 -12.77 9.02 1.88
N GLY A 116 -12.36 9.31 3.12
CA GLY A 116 -10.98 9.63 3.47
C GLY A 116 -10.03 8.47 3.15
N VAL A 117 -10.34 7.25 3.63
CA VAL A 117 -9.56 6.04 3.34
C VAL A 117 -9.54 5.75 1.84
N ILE A 118 -10.70 5.78 1.18
CA ILE A 118 -10.81 5.52 -0.26
C ILE A 118 -9.98 6.52 -1.07
N SER A 119 -10.08 7.82 -0.78
CA SER A 119 -9.35 8.88 -1.49
C SER A 119 -7.82 8.76 -1.35
N LYS A 120 -7.31 8.11 -0.29
CA LYS A 120 -5.88 7.88 -0.08
C LYS A 120 -5.37 6.61 -0.75
N ILE A 121 -6.19 5.56 -0.84
CA ILE A 121 -5.80 4.30 -1.44
C ILE A 121 -5.92 4.34 -2.97
N LEU A 122 -6.94 5.00 -3.54
CA LEU A 122 -7.17 5.00 -4.99
C LEU A 122 -6.00 5.52 -5.84
N PRO A 123 -5.28 6.61 -5.47
CA PRO A 123 -4.10 7.05 -6.22
C PRO A 123 -3.02 5.96 -6.30
N MET A 124 -2.87 5.16 -5.25
CA MET A 124 -1.91 4.05 -5.22
C MET A 124 -2.32 2.92 -6.15
N PHE A 125 -3.61 2.61 -6.25
CA PHE A 125 -4.08 1.62 -7.23
C PHE A 125 -3.84 2.09 -8.66
N ALA A 126 -4.11 3.36 -8.94
CA ALA A 126 -3.85 3.92 -10.27
C ALA A 126 -2.36 3.86 -10.65
N PHE A 127 -1.46 4.02 -9.67
CA PHE A 127 -0.01 3.85 -9.86
C PHE A 127 0.39 2.37 -9.98
N GLY A 128 -0.08 1.51 -9.06
CA GLY A 128 0.27 0.10 -9.01
C GLY A 128 -0.24 -0.72 -10.19
N PHE A 129 -1.46 -0.48 -10.66
CA PHE A 129 -1.97 -1.12 -11.89
C PHE A 129 -1.19 -0.72 -13.13
N LYS A 130 -0.59 0.48 -13.17
CA LYS A 130 0.27 0.90 -14.28
C LYS A 130 1.70 0.38 -14.16
N SER A 131 2.08 -0.14 -12.99
CA SER A 131 3.43 -0.64 -12.74
C SER A 131 3.64 -2.00 -13.42
N THR A 132 4.82 -2.19 -13.98
CA THR A 132 5.29 -3.48 -14.50
C THR A 132 5.88 -4.36 -13.39
N LEU A 133 5.96 -3.85 -12.16
CA LEU A 133 6.41 -4.61 -10.99
C LEU A 133 5.29 -5.52 -10.48
N ILE A 134 5.40 -6.81 -10.78
CA ILE A 134 4.38 -7.84 -10.48
C ILE A 134 3.96 -7.84 -9.00
N PRO A 135 4.85 -7.87 -7.99
CA PRO A 135 4.43 -7.88 -6.59
C PRO A 135 3.53 -6.69 -6.21
N PHE A 136 3.84 -5.50 -6.72
CA PHE A 136 3.06 -4.32 -6.44
C PHE A 136 1.70 -4.34 -7.15
N HIS A 137 1.68 -4.80 -8.40
CA HIS A 137 0.44 -4.97 -9.15
C HIS A 137 -0.50 -5.96 -8.42
N LEU A 138 0.02 -7.12 -8.01
CA LEU A 138 -0.73 -8.13 -7.26
C LEU A 138 -1.24 -7.60 -5.92
N SER A 139 -0.44 -6.82 -5.18
CA SER A 139 -0.91 -6.14 -3.97
C SER A 139 -2.10 -5.23 -4.26
N CYS A 140 -2.08 -4.44 -5.33
CA CYS A 140 -3.21 -3.58 -5.69
C CYS A 140 -4.45 -4.37 -6.11
N LEU A 141 -4.30 -5.49 -6.82
CA LEU A 141 -5.42 -6.38 -7.17
C LEU A 141 -6.06 -6.97 -5.92
N MET A 142 -5.24 -7.45 -4.98
CA MET A 142 -5.72 -8.04 -3.73
C MET A 142 -6.49 -7.05 -2.86
N VAL A 143 -5.96 -5.84 -2.66
CA VAL A 143 -6.68 -4.80 -1.88
C VAL A 143 -7.96 -4.37 -2.62
N THR A 144 -7.95 -4.33 -3.96
CA THR A 144 -9.15 -4.02 -4.76
C THR A 144 -10.23 -5.09 -4.59
N CYS A 145 -9.86 -6.37 -4.63
CA CYS A 145 -10.78 -7.47 -4.33
C CYS A 145 -11.40 -7.29 -2.94
N GLN A 146 -10.58 -7.06 -1.92
CA GLN A 146 -11.07 -6.87 -0.54
C GLN A 146 -12.04 -5.69 -0.45
N LEU A 147 -11.67 -4.54 -1.02
CA LEU A 147 -12.51 -3.35 -1.01
C LEU A 147 -13.87 -3.62 -1.69
N CYS A 148 -13.86 -4.28 -2.84
CA CYS A 148 -15.09 -4.63 -3.56
C CYS A 148 -15.96 -5.65 -2.83
N VAL A 149 -15.38 -6.50 -1.97
CA VAL A 149 -16.15 -7.44 -1.13
C VAL A 149 -16.74 -6.73 0.09
N THR A 150 -16.03 -5.78 0.68
CA THR A 150 -16.42 -5.13 1.93
C THR A 150 -17.47 -4.03 1.76
N VAL A 151 -17.39 -3.22 0.70
CA VAL A 151 -18.27 -2.05 0.53
C VAL A 151 -18.82 -1.92 -0.89
N THR A 152 -19.98 -1.26 -1.02
CA THR A 152 -20.49 -0.82 -2.32
C THR A 152 -19.83 0.51 -2.69
N LEU A 153 -19.06 0.52 -3.78
CA LEU A 153 -18.36 1.70 -4.25
C LEU A 153 -19.23 2.55 -5.17
N ALA A 154 -18.91 3.84 -5.28
CA ALA A 154 -19.56 4.72 -6.24
C ALA A 154 -19.32 4.23 -7.69
N PRO A 155 -20.32 4.30 -8.60
CA PRO A 155 -20.22 3.73 -9.95
C PRO A 155 -19.03 4.22 -10.78
N ASN A 156 -18.62 5.48 -10.60
CA ASN A 156 -17.44 6.07 -11.24
C ASN A 156 -16.13 5.42 -10.78
N ILE A 157 -16.01 5.07 -9.49
CA ILE A 157 -14.85 4.37 -8.93
C ILE A 157 -14.80 2.96 -9.51
N VAL A 158 -15.92 2.24 -9.47
CA VAL A 158 -16.05 0.87 -10.02
C VAL A 158 -15.61 0.84 -11.49
N LYS A 159 -16.15 1.74 -12.32
CA LYS A 159 -15.79 1.85 -13.75
C LYS A 159 -14.30 2.15 -13.95
N THR A 160 -13.71 2.98 -13.08
CA THR A 160 -12.29 3.34 -13.16
C THR A 160 -11.39 2.16 -12.80
N LEU A 161 -11.69 1.46 -11.71
CA LEU A 161 -10.95 0.27 -11.29
C LEU A 161 -11.04 -0.83 -12.34
N PHE A 162 -12.26 -1.13 -12.82
CA PHE A 162 -12.48 -2.13 -13.85
C PHE A 162 -11.68 -1.84 -15.13
N LYS A 163 -11.71 -0.58 -15.59
CA LYS A 163 -10.92 -0.14 -16.74
C LYS A 163 -9.41 -0.27 -16.49
N LEU A 164 -8.92 0.09 -15.30
CA LEU A 164 -7.49 0.01 -14.97
C LEU A 164 -6.99 -1.43 -14.93
N ILE A 165 -7.74 -2.33 -14.31
CA ILE A 165 -7.42 -3.77 -14.23
C ILE A 165 -7.29 -4.33 -15.64
N LEU A 166 -8.32 -4.16 -16.48
CA LEU A 166 -8.36 -4.80 -17.79
C LEU A 166 -7.38 -4.18 -18.81
N LEU A 167 -7.15 -2.87 -18.78
CA LEU A 167 -6.21 -2.21 -19.70
C LEU A 167 -4.74 -2.41 -19.33
N LYS A 168 -4.44 -3.03 -18.18
CA LYS A 168 -3.07 -3.20 -17.67
C LYS A 168 -2.70 -4.65 -17.40
N ILE A 169 -3.50 -5.59 -17.93
CA ILE A 169 -3.16 -7.00 -17.93
C ILE A 169 -1.83 -7.24 -18.66
N THR A 170 -0.96 -8.02 -18.05
CA THR A 170 0.25 -8.57 -18.67
C THR A 170 0.28 -10.08 -18.46
N THR A 171 1.13 -10.78 -19.19
CA THR A 171 1.17 -12.27 -19.19
C THR A 171 1.38 -12.87 -17.80
N GLY A 172 2.11 -12.19 -16.91
CA GLY A 172 2.42 -12.68 -15.57
C GLY A 172 1.36 -12.44 -14.49
N ILE A 173 0.22 -11.81 -14.82
CA ILE A 173 -0.85 -11.43 -13.86
C ILE A 173 -2.26 -11.63 -14.45
N VAL A 174 -2.37 -12.34 -15.58
CA VAL A 174 -3.63 -12.43 -16.34
C VAL A 174 -4.71 -13.14 -15.53
N GLU A 175 -4.37 -14.23 -14.85
CA GLU A 175 -5.31 -15.02 -14.05
C GLU A 175 -5.85 -14.19 -12.88
N GLU A 176 -4.97 -13.52 -12.14
CA GLU A 176 -5.35 -12.68 -11.01
C GLU A 176 -6.14 -11.44 -11.45
N SER A 177 -5.77 -10.83 -12.58
CA SER A 177 -6.49 -9.66 -13.10
C SER A 177 -7.92 -10.02 -13.53
N ILE A 178 -8.08 -11.18 -14.21
CA ILE A 178 -9.40 -11.68 -14.60
C ILE A 178 -10.20 -12.04 -13.35
N ALA A 179 -9.61 -12.73 -12.38
CA ALA A 179 -10.26 -13.07 -11.12
C ALA A 179 -10.74 -11.81 -10.35
N THR A 180 -9.90 -10.78 -10.25
CA THR A 180 -10.29 -9.49 -9.65
C THR A 180 -11.40 -8.81 -10.43
N ALA A 181 -11.35 -8.82 -11.76
CA ALA A 181 -12.42 -8.26 -12.59
C ALA A 181 -13.75 -8.99 -12.38
N VAL A 182 -13.73 -10.32 -12.25
CA VAL A 182 -14.91 -11.14 -11.92
C VAL A 182 -15.47 -10.76 -10.55
N VAL A 183 -14.63 -10.66 -9.51
CA VAL A 183 -15.06 -10.23 -8.17
C VAL A 183 -15.71 -8.85 -8.22
N LEU A 184 -15.12 -7.91 -8.96
CA LEU A 184 -15.66 -6.57 -9.14
C LEU A 184 -17.05 -6.62 -9.79
N CYS A 185 -17.23 -7.38 -10.88
CA CYS A 185 -18.53 -7.57 -11.53
C CYS A 185 -19.58 -8.25 -10.63
N GLN A 186 -19.16 -9.20 -9.79
CA GLN A 186 -20.07 -9.94 -8.90
C GLN A 186 -20.52 -9.11 -7.70
N ARG A 187 -19.66 -8.21 -7.20
CA ARG A 187 -19.90 -7.47 -5.94
C ARG A 187 -20.33 -6.02 -6.16
N GLN A 188 -20.11 -5.48 -7.34
CA GLN A 188 -20.39 -4.08 -7.66
C GLN A 188 -21.40 -3.99 -8.82
N LYS A 189 -22.23 -2.93 -8.80
CA LYS A 189 -23.14 -2.65 -9.93
C LYS A 189 -22.35 -2.04 -11.08
N LEU A 190 -22.13 -2.82 -12.13
CA LEU A 190 -21.57 -2.37 -13.41
C LEU A 190 -22.70 -2.27 -14.43
N ASP A 191 -23.18 -1.05 -14.68
CA ASP A 191 -24.30 -0.85 -15.61
C ASP A 191 -23.90 -1.11 -17.07
N CYS A 192 -22.63 -0.87 -17.43
CA CYS A 192 -22.09 -1.09 -18.78
C CYS A 192 -20.58 -1.45 -18.77
N PHE A 193 -20.17 -2.36 -19.67
CA PHE A 193 -18.76 -2.61 -19.96
C PHE A 193 -18.15 -1.45 -20.77
N PRO A 194 -16.90 -1.03 -20.51
CA PRO A 194 -16.26 0.02 -21.31
C PRO A 194 -16.05 -0.44 -22.76
N HIS A 195 -16.60 0.29 -23.75
CA HIS A 195 -16.50 -0.02 -25.19
C HIS A 195 -15.07 -0.33 -25.68
N LYS A 196 -14.03 0.28 -25.08
CA LYS A 196 -12.63 0.05 -25.46
C LYS A 196 -12.11 -1.38 -25.17
N LEU A 197 -12.87 -2.20 -24.45
CA LEU A 197 -12.48 -3.57 -24.07
C LEU A 197 -13.18 -4.66 -24.88
N VAL A 198 -14.19 -4.29 -25.69
CA VAL A 198 -15.00 -5.24 -26.47
C VAL A 198 -14.56 -5.28 -27.95
N PHE A 199 -13.68 -4.37 -28.39
CA PHE A 199 -13.30 -4.19 -29.80
C PHE A 199 -11.79 -4.00 -30.03
N THR A 200 -10.94 -4.69 -29.27
CA THR A 200 -9.51 -4.88 -29.58
C THR A 200 -9.22 -6.36 -29.73
#